data_AF-A0AAW4WXU6-F1
#
_entry.id   AF-A0AAW4WXU6-F1
#
_cell.length_a   1.000
_cell.length_b   1.000
_cell.length_c   1.000
_cell.angle_alpha   90.00
_cell.angle_beta   90.00
_cell.angle_gamma   90.00
#
_symmetry.space_group_name_H-M   'P 1'
#
loop_
_entity.id
_entity.type
_entity.pdbx_description
1 polymer ?
#
loop_
_entity_poly.entity_id
_entity_poly.type
_entity_poly.pdbx_seq_one_letter_code
_entity_poly.pdbx_strand_id
1 'polypeptide(L)'
;AEPGYYSVFLDTYGVKAELTSTERAAMHRYTFPESKESGFILDMDYNIQQQINQVMEVEAVNDTVLRGRKRSAYWAYRQDLYFYAVFSKPFTYTLYTDTV
;
A
#
# COMPACT_ATOMS: atom_id res chain seq x y z
N ALA A 1 10.23 2.80 18.22
CA ALA A 1 9.38 1.65 17.86
C ALA A 1 9.17 0.82 19.11
N GLU A 2 7.97 0.24 19.26
CA GLU A 2 7.59 -0.60 20.41
C GLU A 2 6.65 -1.73 19.93
N PRO A 3 6.44 -2.81 20.70
CA PRO A 3 5.55 -3.89 20.30
C PRO A 3 4.16 -3.38 19.90
N GLY A 4 3.73 -3.71 18.67
CA GLY A 4 2.45 -3.29 18.11
C GLY A 4 2.42 -1.88 17.53
N TYR A 5 3.52 -1.11 17.54
CA TYR A 5 3.53 0.25 17.01
C TYR A 5 4.87 0.69 16.40
N TYR A 6 4.80 1.27 15.21
CA TYR A 6 5.93 1.88 14.52
C TYR A 6 5.59 3.31 14.08
N SER A 7 6.56 4.22 14.18
CA SER A 7 6.44 5.57 13.65
C SER A 7 7.79 6.06 13.13
N VAL A 8 7.74 6.80 12.03
CA VAL A 8 8.89 7.44 11.38
C VAL A 8 8.46 8.76 10.76
N PHE A 9 9.37 9.72 10.73
CA PHE A 9 9.20 10.96 9.98
C PHE A 9 9.92 10.81 8.64
N LEU A 10 9.22 11.02 7.53
CA LEU A 10 9.75 10.94 6.18
C LEU A 10 10.24 12.33 5.77
N ASP A 11 11.52 12.63 6.04
CA ASP A 11 12.10 13.97 5.87
C ASP A 11 11.88 14.55 4.46
N THR A 12 12.04 13.72 3.42
CA THR A 12 11.84 14.14 2.02
C THR A 12 10.45 14.70 1.74
N TYR A 13 9.42 14.24 2.47
CA TYR A 13 8.03 14.63 2.25
C TYR A 13 7.46 15.48 3.38
N GLY A 14 8.17 15.60 4.50
CA GLY A 14 7.64 16.23 5.72
C GLY A 14 6.44 15.48 6.33
N VAL A 15 6.30 14.18 6.06
CA VAL A 15 5.15 13.36 6.48
C VAL A 15 5.51 12.50 7.67
N LYS A 16 4.71 12.53 8.74
CA LYS A 16 4.80 11.54 9.81
C LYS A 16 3.96 10.31 9.45
N ALA A 17 4.60 9.15 9.35
CA ALA A 17 3.94 7.87 9.16
C ALA A 17 3.88 7.10 10.49
N GLU A 18 2.72 6.51 10.78
CA GLU A 18 2.44 5.74 11.99
C GLU A 18 1.68 4.47 11.59
N LEU A 19 2.10 3.32 12.11
CA LEU A 19 1.59 1.99 11.75
C LEU A 19 1.31 1.17 13.01
N THR A 20 0.18 0.48 13.02
CA THR A 20 -0.17 -0.54 14.01
C THR A 20 -0.96 -1.66 13.34
N SER A 21 -1.23 -2.75 14.04
CA SER A 21 -1.92 -3.91 13.48
C SER A 21 -2.84 -4.61 14.47
N THR A 22 -3.86 -5.28 13.91
CA THR A 22 -4.65 -6.33 14.56
C THR A 22 -4.11 -7.70 14.14
N GLU A 23 -4.86 -8.77 14.41
CA GLU A 23 -4.50 -10.11 13.93
C GLU A 23 -4.45 -10.23 12.39
N ARG A 24 -5.27 -9.47 11.65
CA ARG A 24 -5.43 -9.63 10.19
C ARG A 24 -5.55 -8.33 9.39
N ALA A 25 -5.43 -7.18 10.04
CA ALA A 25 -5.50 -5.88 9.39
C ALA A 25 -4.44 -4.94 9.96
N ALA A 26 -3.96 -4.01 9.14
CA ALA A 26 -3.09 -2.93 9.55
C ALA A 26 -3.87 -1.60 9.57
N MET A 27 -3.52 -0.71 10.49
CA MET A 27 -4.02 0.66 10.52
C MET A 27 -2.86 1.61 10.34
N HIS A 28 -2.99 2.49 9.35
CA HIS A 28 -1.97 3.45 8.97
C HIS A 28 -2.49 4.86 9.26
N ARG A 29 -1.67 5.72 9.86
CA ARG A 29 -1.96 7.15 10.03
C ARG A 29 -0.81 7.96 9.46
N TYR A 30 -1.16 8.89 8.58
CA TYR A 30 -0.22 9.78 7.92
C TYR A 30 -0.59 11.22 8.24
N THR A 31 0.35 11.95 8.83
CA THR A 31 0.22 13.39 9.11
C THR A 31 1.01 14.15 8.07
N PHE A 32 0.30 14.80 7.14
CA PHE A 32 0.88 15.61 6.07
C PHE A 32 1.09 17.06 6.52
N PRO A 33 2.06 17.79 5.94
CA PRO A 33 2.06 19.25 6.01
C PRO A 33 0.86 19.82 5.23
N GLU A 34 0.59 21.11 5.39
CA GLU A 34 -0.39 21.78 4.55
C GLU A 34 0.02 21.67 3.07
N SER A 35 -0.83 21.04 2.27
CA SER A 35 -0.56 20.76 0.86
C SER A 35 -1.85 20.55 0.09
N LYS A 36 -1.84 20.94 -1.19
CA LYS A 36 -2.94 20.69 -2.14
C LYS A 36 -2.78 19.35 -2.88
N GLU A 37 -1.63 18.70 -2.76
CA GLU A 37 -1.25 17.53 -3.56
C GLU A 37 -0.76 16.37 -2.67
N SER A 38 -1.40 16.17 -1.51
CA SER A 38 -1.12 15.01 -0.66
C SER A 38 -1.68 13.74 -1.29
N GLY A 39 -0.91 12.66 -1.28
CA GLY A 39 -1.34 11.39 -1.87
C GLY A 39 -0.48 10.21 -1.45
N PHE A 40 -0.76 9.07 -2.06
CA PHE A 40 -0.07 7.81 -1.82
C PHE A 40 0.33 7.18 -3.16
N ILE A 41 1.44 6.45 -3.14
CA ILE A 41 1.79 5.52 -4.20
C ILE A 41 1.47 4.12 -3.68
N LEU A 42 0.65 3.38 -4.42
CA LEU A 42 0.47 1.94 -4.22
C LEU A 42 1.28 1.22 -5.30
N ASP A 43 2.40 0.64 -4.89
CA ASP A 43 3.27 -0.11 -5.78
C ASP A 43 2.92 -1.61 -5.71
N MET A 44 2.31 -2.12 -6.77
CA MET A 44 1.98 -3.54 -6.91
C MET A 44 3.19 -4.36 -7.40
N ASP A 45 4.18 -3.74 -8.00
CA ASP A 45 5.34 -4.41 -8.59
C ASP A 45 6.41 -4.71 -7.53
N TYR A 46 6.56 -3.84 -6.52
CA TYR A 46 7.53 -3.99 -5.45
C TYR A 46 7.56 -5.41 -4.85
N ASN A 47 8.77 -5.95 -4.76
CA ASN A 47 9.06 -7.23 -4.12
C ASN A 47 10.34 -7.14 -3.29
N ILE A 48 10.42 -8.01 -2.28
CA ILE A 48 11.68 -8.28 -1.58
C ILE A 48 12.40 -9.41 -2.33
N GLN A 49 13.69 -9.22 -2.62
CA GLN A 49 14.54 -10.17 -3.37
C GLN A 49 14.07 -10.40 -4.81
N GLN A 50 14.27 -11.60 -5.36
CA GLN A 50 14.04 -11.94 -6.77
C GLN A 50 12.64 -12.55 -7.01
N GLN A 51 11.63 -12.08 -6.27
CA GLN A 51 10.26 -12.56 -6.50
C GLN A 51 9.75 -12.14 -7.87
N ILE A 52 9.05 -13.05 -8.53
CA ILE A 52 8.46 -12.82 -9.84
C ILE A 52 6.96 -12.56 -9.65
N ASN A 53 6.48 -11.43 -10.17
CA ASN A 53 5.05 -11.10 -10.22
C ASN A 53 4.39 -11.87 -11.37
N GLN A 54 3.41 -12.69 -11.05
CA GLN A 54 2.61 -13.45 -12.02
C GLN A 54 1.24 -12.80 -12.26
N VAL A 55 0.67 -12.17 -11.22
CA VAL A 55 -0.61 -11.46 -11.26
C VAL A 55 -0.47 -10.19 -10.44
N MET A 56 -0.92 -9.06 -11.00
CA MET A 56 -1.05 -7.78 -10.31
C MET A 56 -2.35 -7.13 -10.75
N GLU A 57 -3.33 -7.10 -9.86
CA GLU A 57 -4.65 -6.56 -10.12
C GLU A 57 -5.03 -5.60 -8.99
N VAL A 58 -5.50 -4.40 -9.35
CA VAL A 58 -5.99 -3.40 -8.41
C VAL A 58 -7.26 -2.76 -8.97
N GLU A 59 -8.23 -2.51 -8.10
CA GLU A 59 -9.51 -1.92 -8.45
C GLU A 59 -9.91 -0.89 -7.38
N ALA A 60 -10.28 0.31 -7.84
CA ALA A 60 -11.02 1.27 -7.03
C ALA A 60 -12.50 0.90 -7.03
N VAL A 61 -12.97 0.35 -5.91
CA VAL A 61 -14.37 -0.05 -5.74
C VAL A 61 -15.27 1.18 -5.63
N ASN A 62 -14.76 2.23 -4.99
CA ASN A 62 -15.34 3.57 -4.92
C ASN A 62 -14.23 4.58 -4.55
N ASP A 63 -14.61 5.81 -4.22
CA ASP A 63 -13.69 6.90 -3.87
C ASP A 63 -12.96 6.73 -2.52
N THR A 64 -13.30 5.74 -1.70
CA THR A 64 -12.67 5.48 -0.40
C THR A 64 -12.17 4.05 -0.24
N VAL A 65 -12.33 3.19 -1.25
CA VAL A 65 -12.02 1.76 -1.16
C VAL A 65 -11.20 1.28 -2.35
N LEU A 66 -10.07 0.65 -2.06
CA LEU A 66 -9.28 -0.15 -3.00
C LEU A 66 -9.34 -1.62 -2.62
N ARG A 67 -9.37 -2.49 -3.63
CA ARG A 67 -9.07 -3.92 -3.45
C ARG A 67 -8.05 -4.36 -4.47
N GLY A 68 -7.38 -5.47 -4.20
CA GLY A 68 -6.48 -6.03 -5.17
C GLY A 68 -6.02 -7.42 -4.85
N ARG A 69 -5.29 -7.98 -5.81
CA ARG A 69 -4.75 -9.32 -5.79
C ARG A 69 -3.35 -9.29 -6.38
N LYS A 70 -2.44 -9.98 -5.71
CA LYS A 70 -1.09 -10.23 -6.19
C LYS A 70 -0.80 -11.72 -6.13
N ARG A 71 -0.18 -12.25 -7.19
CA ARG A 71 0.42 -13.58 -7.16
C ARG A 71 1.89 -13.47 -7.46
N SER A 72 2.73 -14.01 -6.57
CA SER A 72 4.17 -14.10 -6.78
C SER A 72 4.67 -15.54 -6.65
N ALA A 73 5.88 -15.76 -7.17
CA ALA A 73 6.63 -17.01 -7.01
C ALA A 73 8.11 -16.71 -6.79
N TYR A 74 8.74 -17.44 -5.84
CA TYR A 74 10.19 -17.54 -5.64
C TYR A 74 10.46 -18.58 -4.53
N TRP A 75 10.68 -18.14 -3.29
CA TRP A 75 10.91 -19.03 -2.15
C TRP A 75 9.76 -20.01 -1.92
N ALA A 76 8.52 -19.53 -1.99
CA ALA A 76 7.36 -20.38 -2.16
C ALA A 76 6.91 -20.33 -3.62
N TYR A 77 6.62 -21.51 -4.19
CA TYR A 77 6.27 -21.67 -5.61
C TYR A 77 4.99 -20.94 -6.04
N ARG A 78 4.09 -20.67 -5.10
CA ARG A 78 2.84 -19.95 -5.34
C ARG A 78 2.41 -19.20 -4.09
N GLN A 79 2.37 -17.88 -4.18
CA GLN A 79 1.96 -16.98 -3.10
C GLN A 79 0.79 -16.14 -3.59
N ASP A 80 -0.43 -16.49 -3.19
CA ASP A 80 -1.64 -15.71 -3.50
C ASP A 80 -1.90 -14.72 -2.34
N LEU A 81 -1.95 -13.43 -2.65
CA LEU A 81 -2.25 -12.35 -1.71
C LEU A 81 -3.45 -11.55 -2.21
N TYR A 82 -4.34 -11.21 -1.28
CA TYR A 82 -5.49 -10.35 -1.51
C TYR A 82 -5.50 -9.24 -0.46
N PHE A 83 -5.92 -8.05 -0.84
CA PHE A 83 -6.09 -6.94 0.11
C PHE A 83 -7.39 -6.18 -0.15
N TYR A 84 -7.85 -5.52 0.91
CA TYR A 84 -8.95 -4.58 0.91
C TYR A 84 -8.56 -3.41 1.81
N ALA A 85 -8.49 -2.21 1.25
CA ALA A 85 -8.01 -1.00 1.92
C ALA A 85 -9.11 0.07 1.91
N VAL A 86 -9.39 0.62 3.08
CA VAL A 86 -10.37 1.69 3.28
C VAL A 86 -9.64 2.96 3.71
N PHE A 87 -9.93 4.07 3.04
CA PHE A 87 -9.31 5.37 3.29
C PHE A 87 -10.27 6.27 4.07
N SER A 88 -9.71 7.07 5.00
CA SER A 88 -10.50 8.02 5.81
C SER A 88 -10.93 9.28 5.04
N LYS A 89 -10.43 9.47 3.82
CA LYS A 89 -10.75 10.56 2.91
C LYS A 89 -10.97 9.99 1.51
N PRO A 90 -11.86 10.60 0.70
CA PRO A 90 -12.01 10.21 -0.69
C PRO A 90 -10.73 10.50 -1.48
N PHE A 91 -10.45 9.71 -2.52
CA PHE A 91 -9.30 9.85 -3.40
C PHE A 91 -9.71 9.84 -4.87
N THR A 92 -8.87 10.49 -5.69
CA THR A 92 -8.78 10.26 -7.13
C THR A 92 -7.51 9.47 -7.42
N TYR A 93 -7.45 8.76 -8.54
CA TYR A 93 -6.27 7.96 -8.87
C TYR A 93 -5.91 8.04 -10.36
N THR A 94 -4.63 7.83 -10.62
CA THR A 94 -4.11 7.51 -11.95
C THR A 94 -3.50 6.11 -11.86
N LEU A 95 -3.92 5.20 -12.72
CA LEU A 95 -3.35 3.87 -12.80
C LEU A 95 -2.28 3.85 -13.90
N TYR A 96 -1.06 3.50 -13.51
CA TYR A 96 0.03 3.23 -14.44
C TYR A 96 0.16 1.73 -14.60
N THR A 97 -0.08 1.23 -15.81
CA THR A 97 0.21 -0.16 -16.19
C THR A 97 1.36 -0.12 -17.17
N ASP A 98 2.51 -0.68 -16.79
CA ASP A 98 3.57 -0.89 -17.76
C ASP A 98 3.20 -2.10 -18.65
N THR A 99 3.53 -2.02 -19.94
CA THR A 99 3.15 -3.01 -20.96
C THR A 99 4.33 -3.89 -21.38
N VAL A 100 5.46 -3.85 -20.67
CA VAL A 100 6.67 -4.58 -21.08
C VAL A 100 6.52 -6.10 -20.92
#